data_AF-A0A9E8EH89-F1
#
_entry.id   AF-A0A9E8EH89-F1
#
_cell.length_a   1.000
_cell.length_b   1.000
_cell.length_c   1.000
_cell.angle_alpha   90.00
_cell.angle_beta   90.00
_cell.angle_gamma   90.00
#
_symmetry.space_group_name_H-M   'P 1'
#
loop_
_entity.id
_entity.type
_entity.pdbx_description
1 polymer ?
#
loop_
_entity_poly.entity_id
_entity_poly.type
_entity_poly.pdbx_seq_one_letter_code
_entity_poly.pdbx_strand_id
1 'polypeptide(L)'
;MANQKLRFYQTGTYPFPYTTIGSDTALTVSKHEGKPALAFLTQTPKEDDIVFLRLYRKASQETGRFSSPPNYWGISGLAYDQSRNLLWATEGLGTLNQHADRIIGIDADSGKHIDTIKVPQLDSHALAFNGMYFVRSDGSVLEMIDRSGNILATLQVPIGTNCRGLSAAPWTYIASDTLENKLVIISLFGQVVAECGELPGEPGGIEAVAFDNIQDFSTIPQFPESVESPQKPWEPVPWNFRHTIYLANQKDQMIYFGYFYQ
;
A
#
# COMPACT_ATOMS: atom_id res chain seq x y z
N MET A 1 21.23 9.67 14.58
CA MET A 1 20.06 10.28 15.25
C MET A 1 19.19 9.13 15.74
N ALA A 2 18.56 9.24 16.91
CA ALA A 2 17.63 8.20 17.35
C ALA A 2 16.38 8.21 16.45
N ASN A 3 15.90 7.04 16.04
CA ASN A 3 14.69 6.92 15.22
C ASN A 3 13.51 7.52 16.00
N GLN A 4 12.75 8.39 15.35
CA GLN A 4 11.59 9.00 16.00
C GLN A 4 10.51 7.95 16.22
N LYS A 5 9.91 7.91 17.42
CA LYS A 5 8.76 7.06 17.70
C LYS A 5 7.47 7.83 17.39
N LEU A 6 6.62 7.22 16.60
CA LEU A 6 5.32 7.73 16.20
C LEU A 6 4.21 6.88 16.78
N ARG A 7 3.06 7.50 16.91
CA ARG A 7 1.79 6.84 17.21
C ARG A 7 0.87 6.94 16.01
N PHE A 8 -0.06 5.99 15.90
CA PHE A 8 -1.09 6.00 14.89
C PHE A 8 -2.40 6.50 15.51
N TYR A 9 -2.94 7.58 14.99
CA TYR A 9 -4.26 8.06 15.38
C TYR A 9 -5.29 7.53 14.38
N GLN A 10 -6.08 6.57 14.82
CA GLN A 10 -7.17 6.01 14.04
C GLN A 10 -8.33 7.00 13.92
N THR A 11 -8.77 7.26 12.69
CA THR A 11 -9.92 8.12 12.38
C THR A 11 -11.16 7.34 11.97
N GLY A 12 -10.99 6.07 11.58
CA GLY A 12 -12.08 5.17 11.25
C GLY A 12 -11.58 3.83 10.74
N THR A 13 -12.53 2.97 10.40
CA THR A 13 -12.27 1.61 9.91
C THR A 13 -13.29 1.17 8.88
N TYR A 14 -12.91 0.21 8.04
CA TYR A 14 -13.80 -0.54 7.15
C TYR A 14 -13.64 -2.04 7.41
N PRO A 15 -14.72 -2.82 7.43
CA PRO A 15 -14.58 -4.26 7.24
C PRO A 15 -14.06 -4.53 5.82
N PHE A 16 -13.30 -5.61 5.65
CA PHE A 16 -12.99 -6.11 4.32
C PHE A 16 -14.31 -6.41 3.59
N PRO A 17 -14.45 -6.03 2.31
CA PRO A 17 -15.66 -6.31 1.55
C PRO A 17 -15.90 -7.81 1.35
N TYR A 18 -14.83 -8.63 1.36
CA TYR A 18 -14.87 -10.09 1.25
C TYR A 18 -13.87 -10.70 2.22
N THR A 19 -14.23 -11.84 2.80
CA THR A 19 -13.29 -12.65 3.58
C THR A 19 -12.20 -13.15 2.65
N THR A 20 -10.94 -12.79 2.91
CA THR A 20 -9.82 -13.37 2.17
C THR A 20 -9.71 -14.85 2.48
N ILE A 21 -9.57 -15.68 1.44
CA ILE A 21 -9.26 -17.11 1.61
C ILE A 21 -7.76 -17.37 1.52
N GLY A 22 -6.98 -16.35 1.15
CA GLY A 22 -5.58 -16.46 0.78
C GLY A 22 -4.60 -16.03 1.87
N SER A 23 -3.32 -16.12 1.53
CA SER A 23 -2.19 -15.79 2.41
C SER A 23 -1.77 -14.33 2.36
N ASP A 24 -2.33 -13.52 1.47
CA ASP A 24 -1.93 -12.12 1.28
C ASP A 24 -3.13 -11.18 1.04
N THR A 25 -2.90 -9.88 1.19
CA THR A 25 -3.80 -8.80 0.76
C THR A 25 -2.97 -7.63 0.26
N ALA A 26 -3.52 -6.83 -0.66
CA ALA A 26 -2.86 -5.64 -1.18
C ALA A 26 -3.85 -4.48 -1.25
N LEU A 27 -3.37 -3.24 -1.09
CA LEU A 27 -4.20 -2.06 -1.32
C LEU A 27 -3.39 -0.87 -1.80
N THR A 28 -4.06 0.04 -2.51
CA THR A 28 -3.50 1.31 -2.91
C THR A 28 -4.60 2.37 -3.03
N VAL A 29 -4.22 3.65 -2.91
CA VAL A 29 -5.12 4.76 -3.17
C VAL A 29 -5.08 5.08 -4.66
N SER A 30 -6.24 5.23 -5.30
CA SER A 30 -6.38 5.36 -6.74
C SER A 30 -7.52 6.30 -7.13
N LYS A 31 -7.72 6.46 -8.44
CA LYS A 31 -8.97 6.97 -9.01
C LYS A 31 -9.68 5.84 -9.75
N HIS A 32 -10.99 5.77 -9.59
CA HIS A 32 -11.88 4.92 -10.37
C HIS A 32 -13.03 5.77 -10.90
N GLU A 33 -13.20 5.79 -12.21
CA GLU A 33 -14.16 6.66 -12.92
C GLU A 33 -14.00 8.14 -12.53
N GLY A 34 -12.74 8.57 -12.38
CA GLY A 34 -12.38 9.94 -11.99
C GLY A 34 -12.61 10.29 -10.52
N LYS A 35 -13.12 9.36 -9.70
CA LYS A 35 -13.35 9.58 -8.26
C LYS A 35 -12.27 8.89 -7.41
N PRO A 36 -11.82 9.53 -6.31
CA PRO A 36 -10.89 8.92 -5.37
C PRO A 36 -11.47 7.64 -4.75
N ALA A 37 -10.70 6.56 -4.80
CA ALA A 37 -11.06 5.24 -4.31
C ALA A 37 -9.87 4.55 -3.64
N LEU A 38 -10.16 3.68 -2.66
CA LEU A 38 -9.22 2.68 -2.18
C LEU A 38 -9.40 1.44 -3.06
N ALA A 39 -8.40 1.12 -3.87
CA ALA A 39 -8.36 -0.15 -4.58
C ALA A 39 -7.84 -1.20 -3.59
N PHE A 40 -8.69 -2.17 -3.28
CA PHE A 40 -8.44 -3.20 -2.30
C PHE A 40 -8.50 -4.57 -2.97
N LEU A 41 -7.43 -5.34 -2.83
CA LEU A 41 -7.34 -6.68 -3.38
C LEU A 41 -7.71 -7.72 -2.33
N THR A 42 -8.67 -8.57 -2.69
CA THR A 42 -9.02 -9.76 -1.92
C THR A 42 -8.65 -11.01 -2.70
N GLN A 43 -7.85 -11.88 -2.07
CA GLN A 43 -7.57 -13.17 -2.65
C GLN A 43 -8.81 -14.06 -2.59
N THR A 44 -9.23 -14.56 -3.74
CA THR A 44 -10.36 -15.49 -3.88
C THR A 44 -9.84 -16.87 -4.31
N PRO A 45 -10.65 -17.94 -4.27
CA PRO A 45 -10.21 -19.25 -4.77
C PRO A 45 -9.93 -19.29 -6.30
N LYS A 46 -10.18 -18.19 -7.01
CA LYS A 46 -10.03 -18.03 -8.46
C LYS A 46 -9.20 -16.77 -8.75
N GLU A 47 -9.53 -16.01 -9.80
CA GLU A 47 -8.99 -14.67 -10.00
C GLU A 47 -9.17 -13.80 -8.75
N ASP A 48 -8.13 -13.08 -8.34
CA ASP A 48 -8.25 -12.11 -7.26
C ASP A 48 -9.17 -10.97 -7.70
N ASP A 49 -10.04 -10.52 -6.81
CA ASP A 49 -10.92 -9.40 -7.08
C ASP A 49 -10.28 -8.10 -6.59
N ILE A 50 -10.32 -7.08 -7.45
CA ILE A 50 -9.96 -5.71 -7.12
C ILE A 50 -11.25 -4.93 -6.89
N VAL A 51 -11.43 -4.49 -5.65
CA VAL A 51 -12.61 -3.78 -5.17
C VAL A 51 -12.28 -2.31 -4.96
N PHE A 52 -13.13 -1.42 -5.47
CA PHE A 52 -12.95 0.02 -5.28
C PHE A 52 -13.88 0.52 -4.19
N LEU A 53 -13.32 0.86 -3.04
CA LEU A 53 -14.05 1.46 -1.93
C LEU A 53 -13.98 2.97 -2.01
N ARG A 54 -15.11 3.65 -1.88
CA ARG A 54 -15.14 5.12 -1.82
C ARG A 54 -14.36 5.61 -0.60
N LEU A 55 -13.45 6.55 -0.82
CA LEU A 55 -12.72 7.18 0.28
C LEU A 55 -13.61 8.17 1.07
N TYR A 56 -13.18 8.46 2.30
CA TYR A 56 -13.76 9.46 3.22
C TYR A 56 -15.24 9.26 3.57
N ARG A 57 -15.63 8.01 3.83
CA ARG A 57 -16.96 7.67 4.36
C ARG A 57 -16.81 6.88 5.64
N LYS A 58 -17.67 7.08 6.64
CA LYS A 58 -17.62 6.22 7.84
C LYS A 58 -18.01 4.77 7.54
N ALA A 59 -18.85 4.57 6.53
CA ALA A 59 -19.22 3.25 6.04
C ALA A 59 -18.48 2.96 4.74
N SER A 60 -17.96 1.73 4.61
CA SER A 60 -17.42 1.27 3.34
C SER A 60 -18.52 1.28 2.28
N GLN A 61 -18.21 1.87 1.12
CA GLN A 61 -19.10 1.86 -0.04
C GLN A 61 -18.31 1.34 -1.23
N GLU A 62 -18.68 0.15 -1.72
CA GLU A 62 -18.16 -0.35 -3.00
C GLU A 62 -18.70 0.53 -4.13
N THR A 63 -17.79 0.95 -5.01
CA THR A 63 -18.06 1.80 -6.17
C THR A 63 -17.78 1.11 -7.49
N GLY A 64 -17.01 0.01 -7.45
CA GLY A 64 -16.67 -0.79 -8.60
C GLY A 64 -15.92 -2.04 -8.20
N ARG A 65 -15.88 -3.01 -9.12
CA ARG A 65 -15.17 -4.28 -8.98
C ARG A 65 -14.79 -4.80 -10.36
N PHE A 66 -13.61 -5.38 -10.44
CA PHE A 66 -13.27 -6.31 -11.50
C PHE A 66 -12.36 -7.41 -10.97
N SER A 67 -12.38 -8.55 -11.64
CA SER A 67 -11.42 -9.61 -11.40
C SER A 67 -10.09 -9.27 -12.08
N SER A 68 -8.99 -9.73 -11.49
CA SER A 68 -7.65 -9.66 -12.06
C SER A 68 -7.62 -10.22 -13.49
N PRO A 69 -6.72 -9.71 -14.35
CA PRO A 69 -6.68 -10.18 -15.73
C PRO A 69 -6.38 -11.68 -15.84
N PRO A 70 -6.87 -12.37 -16.89
CA PRO A 70 -6.69 -13.81 -17.03
C PRO A 70 -5.22 -14.24 -16.94
N ASN A 71 -4.97 -15.32 -16.20
CA ASN A 71 -3.65 -15.89 -15.89
C ASN A 71 -2.80 -15.11 -14.89
N TYR A 72 -3.29 -14.00 -14.33
CA TYR A 72 -2.63 -13.28 -13.26
C TYR A 72 -3.39 -13.49 -11.96
N TRP A 73 -2.91 -14.39 -11.11
CA TRP A 73 -3.56 -14.80 -9.86
C TRP A 73 -2.56 -14.75 -8.71
N GLY A 74 -3.01 -14.55 -7.47
CA GLY A 74 -2.11 -14.49 -6.32
C GLY A 74 -1.30 -13.20 -6.27
N ILE A 75 -1.96 -12.08 -6.56
CA ILE A 75 -1.38 -10.74 -6.41
C ILE A 75 -1.09 -10.52 -4.93
N SER A 76 0.14 -10.08 -4.65
CA SER A 76 0.63 -9.81 -3.29
C SER A 76 0.82 -8.31 -3.04
N GLY A 77 1.11 -7.52 -4.08
CA GLY A 77 1.32 -6.08 -3.97
C GLY A 77 0.55 -5.28 -5.02
N LEU A 78 0.12 -4.07 -4.65
CA LEU A 78 -0.65 -3.17 -5.50
C LEU A 78 -0.17 -1.72 -5.34
N ALA A 79 0.03 -1.03 -6.46
CA ALA A 79 0.41 0.37 -6.52
C ALA A 79 -0.40 1.12 -7.58
N TYR A 80 -0.35 2.45 -7.59
CA TYR A 80 -1.11 3.27 -8.54
C TYR A 80 -0.25 4.30 -9.26
N ASP A 81 -0.41 4.38 -10.58
CA ASP A 81 0.14 5.44 -11.43
C ASP A 81 -0.97 6.39 -11.86
N GLN A 82 -1.04 7.53 -11.17
CA GLN A 82 -2.00 8.59 -11.44
C GLN A 82 -1.87 9.19 -12.85
N SER A 83 -0.67 9.21 -13.44
CA SER A 83 -0.46 9.84 -14.75
C SER A 83 -1.11 9.07 -15.90
N ARG A 84 -1.27 7.76 -15.72
CA ARG A 84 -1.85 6.84 -16.71
C ARG A 84 -3.15 6.19 -16.27
N ASN A 85 -3.59 6.43 -15.04
CA ASN A 85 -4.70 5.75 -14.39
C ASN A 85 -4.54 4.22 -14.37
N LEU A 86 -3.34 3.74 -14.02
CA LEU A 86 -3.05 2.30 -13.97
C LEU A 86 -2.85 1.84 -12.53
N LEU A 87 -3.47 0.71 -12.19
CA LEU A 87 -3.07 -0.11 -11.06
C LEU A 87 -1.91 -1.00 -11.50
N TRP A 88 -0.82 -0.97 -10.75
CA TRP A 88 0.31 -1.87 -10.94
C TRP A 88 0.24 -2.98 -9.90
N ALA A 89 0.37 -4.23 -10.33
CA ALA A 89 0.31 -5.39 -9.45
C ALA A 89 1.53 -6.30 -9.62
N THR A 90 1.94 -6.96 -8.55
CA THR A 90 2.97 -8.02 -8.55
C THR A 90 2.39 -9.30 -7.96
N GLU A 91 2.84 -10.45 -8.47
CA GLU A 91 2.49 -11.76 -7.91
C GLU A 91 3.50 -12.22 -6.86
N GLY A 92 3.02 -12.97 -5.85
CA GLY A 92 3.85 -13.65 -4.86
C GLY A 92 4.33 -15.05 -5.32
N LEU A 93 5.29 -15.66 -4.60
CA LEU A 93 5.93 -16.93 -5.01
C LEU A 93 5.13 -18.24 -4.77
N GLY A 94 3.81 -18.21 -4.54
CA GLY A 94 3.03 -19.36 -4.04
C GLY A 94 2.61 -20.49 -5.02
N THR A 95 2.69 -20.27 -6.34
CA THR A 95 2.21 -21.14 -7.47
C THR A 95 0.69 -21.43 -7.54
N LEU A 96 0.02 -21.50 -8.72
CA LEU A 96 0.43 -21.41 -10.15
C LEU A 96 -0.26 -20.19 -10.84
N ASN A 97 0.44 -19.24 -11.49
CA ASN A 97 1.11 -19.30 -12.81
C ASN A 97 2.36 -18.38 -12.93
N GLN A 98 3.35 -18.51 -12.04
CA GLN A 98 4.76 -18.06 -12.22
C GLN A 98 4.98 -16.69 -12.92
N HIS A 99 4.45 -15.60 -12.37
CA HIS A 99 4.76 -14.23 -12.81
C HIS A 99 5.37 -13.35 -11.71
N ALA A 100 6.05 -13.94 -10.73
CA ALA A 100 6.83 -13.21 -9.72
C ALA A 100 8.01 -12.39 -10.32
N ASP A 101 8.34 -12.63 -11.59
CA ASP A 101 9.27 -11.84 -12.39
C ASP A 101 8.56 -10.72 -13.19
N ARG A 102 7.32 -10.35 -12.83
CA ARG A 102 6.52 -9.37 -13.55
C ARG A 102 5.83 -8.37 -12.63
N ILE A 103 5.71 -7.15 -13.16
CA ILE A 103 4.79 -6.13 -12.67
C ILE A 103 3.80 -5.86 -13.81
N ILE A 104 2.51 -6.02 -13.56
CA ILE A 104 1.46 -5.83 -14.58
C ILE A 104 0.70 -4.53 -14.36
N GLY A 105 0.36 -3.86 -15.45
CA GLY A 105 -0.46 -2.65 -15.47
C GLY A 105 -1.89 -2.99 -15.84
N ILE A 106 -2.83 -2.59 -14.98
CA ILE A 106 -4.26 -2.80 -15.12
C ILE A 106 -4.93 -1.43 -15.19
N ASP A 107 -5.75 -1.19 -16.20
CA ASP A 107 -6.55 0.04 -16.29
C ASP A 107 -7.51 0.14 -15.09
N ALA A 108 -7.40 1.22 -14.32
CA ALA A 108 -8.13 1.35 -13.07
C ALA A 108 -9.64 1.51 -13.27
N ASP A 109 -10.11 1.90 -14.46
CA ASP A 109 -11.54 2.09 -14.75
C ASP A 109 -12.19 0.82 -15.32
N SER A 110 -11.48 0.07 -16.16
CA SER A 110 -12.03 -1.07 -16.90
C SER A 110 -11.50 -2.45 -16.48
N GLY A 111 -10.46 -2.50 -15.66
CA GLY A 111 -9.82 -3.76 -15.25
C GLY A 111 -9.03 -4.47 -16.36
N LYS A 112 -8.87 -3.83 -17.52
CA LYS A 112 -8.15 -4.42 -18.64
C LYS A 112 -6.64 -4.43 -18.36
N HIS A 113 -5.99 -5.52 -18.71
CA HIS A 113 -4.54 -5.59 -18.78
C HIS A 113 -4.02 -4.65 -19.88
N ILE A 114 -3.10 -3.75 -19.52
CA ILE A 114 -2.53 -2.73 -20.40
C ILE A 114 -1.04 -2.97 -20.67
N ASP A 115 -0.28 -3.39 -19.65
CA ASP A 115 1.18 -3.44 -19.72
C ASP A 115 1.77 -4.56 -18.87
N THR A 116 2.95 -5.03 -19.23
CA THR A 116 3.73 -6.02 -18.46
C THR A 116 5.19 -5.62 -18.47
N ILE A 117 5.76 -5.42 -17.28
CA ILE A 117 7.17 -5.12 -17.08
C ILE A 117 7.83 -6.37 -16.51
N LYS A 118 8.86 -6.87 -17.20
CA LYS A 118 9.69 -7.96 -16.66
C LYS A 118 10.68 -7.39 -15.66
N VAL A 119 10.77 -7.99 -14.49
CA VAL A 119 11.64 -7.55 -13.39
C VAL A 119 12.45 -8.73 -12.86
N PRO A 120 13.59 -8.47 -12.19
CA PRO A 120 14.32 -9.52 -11.50
C PRO A 120 13.43 -10.26 -10.51
N GLN A 121 13.65 -11.56 -10.37
CA GLN A 121 12.91 -12.36 -9.40
C GLN A 121 13.39 -11.98 -7.99
N LEU A 122 12.47 -11.41 -7.22
CA LEU A 122 12.61 -11.14 -5.81
C LEU A 122 11.38 -11.73 -5.13
N ASP A 123 11.55 -12.41 -4.00
CA ASP A 123 10.44 -12.88 -3.19
C ASP A 123 9.81 -11.72 -2.42
N SER A 124 9.22 -10.79 -3.16
CA SER A 124 8.62 -9.58 -2.61
C SER A 124 7.11 -9.69 -2.65
N HIS A 125 6.50 -9.50 -1.48
CA HIS A 125 5.05 -9.39 -1.33
C HIS A 125 4.58 -7.94 -1.38
N ALA A 126 5.49 -6.97 -1.47
CA ALA A 126 5.17 -5.57 -1.29
C ALA A 126 5.59 -4.76 -2.53
N LEU A 127 4.66 -3.98 -3.08
CA LEU A 127 4.88 -3.14 -4.26
C LEU A 127 4.39 -1.73 -4.01
N ALA A 128 5.21 -0.74 -4.34
CA ALA A 128 4.83 0.66 -4.40
C ALA A 128 5.30 1.33 -5.68
N PHE A 129 4.67 2.46 -6.03
CA PHE A 129 5.08 3.31 -7.15
C PHE A 129 5.06 4.77 -6.67
N ASN A 130 6.18 5.48 -6.85
CA ASN A 130 6.30 6.87 -6.36
C ASN A 130 6.02 7.94 -7.44
N GLY A 131 5.62 7.52 -8.65
CA GLY A 131 5.46 8.40 -9.81
C GLY A 131 6.61 8.30 -10.82
N MET A 132 7.78 7.82 -10.43
CA MET A 132 8.97 7.70 -11.28
C MET A 132 9.42 6.25 -11.45
N TYR A 133 9.47 5.48 -10.37
CA TYR A 133 9.93 4.10 -10.35
C TYR A 133 9.12 3.25 -9.37
N PHE A 134 9.20 1.94 -9.54
CA PHE A 134 8.65 0.96 -8.63
C PHE A 134 9.61 0.74 -7.47
N VAL A 135 9.05 0.42 -6.31
CA VAL A 135 9.81 -0.03 -5.15
C VAL A 135 9.23 -1.36 -4.70
N ARG A 136 10.10 -2.35 -4.47
CA ARG A 136 9.77 -3.64 -3.90
C ARG A 136 10.66 -3.95 -2.71
N SER A 137 10.20 -4.81 -1.82
CA SER A 137 10.90 -5.16 -0.59
C SER A 137 10.65 -6.59 -0.14
N ASP A 138 11.68 -7.26 0.35
CA ASP A 138 11.59 -8.50 1.11
C ASP A 138 11.69 -8.26 2.64
N GLY A 139 11.93 -7.02 3.06
CA GLY A 139 12.14 -6.60 4.44
C GLY A 139 13.57 -6.21 4.79
N SER A 140 14.56 -6.78 4.10
CA SER A 140 15.96 -6.43 4.27
C SER A 140 16.44 -5.39 3.24
N VAL A 141 15.79 -5.39 2.07
CA VAL A 141 16.22 -4.61 0.92
C VAL A 141 15.05 -3.84 0.31
N LEU A 142 15.28 -2.58 -0.06
CA LEU A 142 14.45 -1.87 -1.05
C LEU A 142 15.11 -1.97 -2.43
N GLU A 143 14.40 -2.53 -3.38
CA GLU A 143 14.78 -2.56 -4.80
C GLU A 143 13.98 -1.52 -5.57
N MET A 144 14.67 -0.62 -6.27
CA MET A 144 14.07 0.42 -7.11
C MET A 144 14.18 0.02 -8.58
N ILE A 145 13.04 0.01 -9.30
CA ILE A 145 12.96 -0.50 -10.67
C ILE A 145 12.31 0.53 -11.59
N ASP A 146 12.93 0.80 -12.74
CA ASP A 146 12.34 1.67 -13.75
C ASP A 146 11.19 0.97 -14.51
N ARG A 147 10.49 1.72 -15.37
CA ARG A 147 9.40 1.17 -16.21
C ARG A 147 9.87 0.18 -17.28
N SER A 148 11.17 0.07 -17.52
CA SER A 148 11.74 -0.91 -18.45
C SER A 148 12.16 -2.20 -17.74
N GLY A 149 12.03 -2.26 -16.41
CA GLY A 149 12.41 -3.41 -15.61
C GLY A 149 13.87 -3.41 -15.12
N ASN A 150 14.60 -2.31 -15.32
CA ASN A 150 15.99 -2.21 -14.86
C ASN A 150 16.04 -1.82 -13.38
N ILE A 151 16.95 -2.45 -12.63
CA ILE A 151 17.27 -2.01 -11.27
C ILE A 151 18.01 -0.68 -11.35
N LEU A 152 17.43 0.35 -10.75
CA LEU A 152 18.04 1.67 -10.57
C LEU A 152 18.95 1.69 -9.34
N ALA A 153 18.49 1.08 -8.25
CA ALA A 153 19.22 1.03 -6.99
C ALA A 153 18.70 -0.11 -6.10
N THR A 154 19.57 -0.57 -5.21
CA THR A 154 19.27 -1.54 -4.16
C THR A 154 19.79 -0.97 -2.84
N LEU A 155 18.90 -0.79 -1.86
CA LEU A 155 19.24 -0.20 -0.57
C LEU A 155 19.01 -1.21 0.54
N GLN A 156 20.02 -1.42 1.39
CA GLN A 156 19.84 -2.15 2.64
C GLN A 156 19.05 -1.28 3.61
N VAL A 157 17.94 -1.80 4.12
CA VAL A 157 17.03 -1.06 5.00
C VAL A 157 16.68 -1.91 6.22
N PRO A 158 16.73 -1.35 7.44
CA PRO A 158 16.34 -2.09 8.64
C PRO A 158 14.82 -2.03 8.85
N ILE A 159 14.03 -2.49 7.87
CA ILE A 159 12.56 -2.61 8.04
C ILE A 159 12.29 -3.73 9.04
N GLY A 160 12.79 -4.93 8.74
CA GLY A 160 12.48 -6.15 9.47
C GLY A 160 12.78 -7.39 8.66
N THR A 161 12.22 -8.52 9.05
CA THR A 161 12.39 -9.80 8.32
C THR A 161 11.16 -10.24 7.55
N ASN A 162 10.04 -9.50 7.62
CA ASN A 162 8.83 -9.82 6.86
C ASN A 162 8.09 -8.55 6.43
N CYS A 163 8.53 -7.95 5.32
CA CYS A 163 7.85 -6.80 4.73
C CYS A 163 6.69 -7.23 3.84
N ARG A 164 5.45 -6.92 4.25
CA ARG A 164 4.23 -7.28 3.51
C ARG A 164 3.58 -6.06 2.85
N GLY A 165 3.46 -4.96 3.57
CA GLY A 165 2.90 -3.72 3.05
C GLY A 165 4.00 -2.73 2.67
N LEU A 166 3.84 -2.07 1.52
CA LEU A 166 4.74 -1.00 1.09
C LEU A 166 3.94 0.06 0.36
N SER A 167 4.15 1.32 0.73
CA SER A 167 3.64 2.49 0.01
C SER A 167 4.73 3.51 -0.18
N ALA A 168 4.69 4.22 -1.31
CA ALA A 168 5.67 5.23 -1.64
C ALA A 168 5.01 6.59 -1.86
N ALA A 169 5.66 7.62 -1.33
CA ALA A 169 5.50 9.01 -1.73
C ALA A 169 6.80 9.45 -2.43
N PRO A 170 6.84 10.63 -3.10
CA PRO A 170 8.01 11.03 -3.89
C PRO A 170 9.36 10.97 -3.14
N TRP A 171 9.37 11.20 -1.82
CA TRP A 171 10.60 11.30 -1.02
C TRP A 171 10.66 10.37 0.19
N THR A 172 9.66 9.51 0.39
CA THR A 172 9.55 8.65 1.57
C THR A 172 8.78 7.37 1.27
N TYR A 173 9.08 6.33 2.03
CA TYR A 173 8.43 5.03 1.96
C TYR A 173 7.86 4.66 3.32
N ILE A 174 6.74 3.96 3.32
CA ILE A 174 6.15 3.35 4.51
C ILE A 174 6.11 1.85 4.25
N ALA A 175 6.75 1.09 5.13
CA ALA A 175 6.76 -0.37 5.06
C ALA A 175 6.19 -0.97 6.35
N SER A 176 5.44 -2.06 6.25
CA SER A 176 5.03 -2.85 7.41
C SER A 176 5.98 -4.00 7.66
N ASP A 177 6.35 -4.20 8.93
CA ASP A 177 7.00 -5.41 9.42
C ASP A 177 5.98 -6.18 10.26
N THR A 178 5.45 -7.26 9.69
CA THR A 178 4.42 -8.06 10.35
C THR A 178 4.98 -8.94 11.45
N LEU A 179 6.27 -9.25 11.45
CA LEU A 179 6.88 -10.07 12.51
C LEU A 179 7.03 -9.24 13.80
N GLU A 180 7.56 -8.03 13.68
CA GLU A 180 7.78 -7.12 14.83
C GLU A 180 6.57 -6.21 15.12
N ASN A 181 5.47 -6.35 14.36
CA ASN A 181 4.26 -5.54 14.48
C ASN A 181 4.54 -4.02 14.49
N LYS A 182 5.22 -3.52 13.44
CA LYS A 182 5.55 -2.09 13.33
C LYS A 182 5.44 -1.60 11.91
N LEU A 183 5.23 -0.29 11.77
CA LEU A 183 5.45 0.44 10.54
C LEU A 183 6.79 1.16 10.61
N VAL A 184 7.54 1.09 9.53
CA VAL A 184 8.85 1.74 9.38
C VAL A 184 8.73 2.79 8.30
N ILE A 185 9.14 4.00 8.62
CA ILE A 185 9.22 5.10 7.68
C ILE A 185 10.66 5.26 7.24
N ILE A 186 10.86 5.28 5.94
CA ILE A 186 12.17 5.25 5.31
C ILE A 186 12.29 6.47 4.39
N SER A 187 13.39 7.20 4.50
CA SER A 187 13.70 8.26 3.55
C SER A 187 14.01 7.70 2.16
N LEU A 188 14.02 8.57 1.15
CA LEU A 188 14.48 8.23 -0.21
C LEU A 188 15.81 7.44 -0.23
N PHE A 189 16.72 7.71 0.71
CA PHE A 189 18.05 7.12 0.77
C PHE A 189 18.15 5.88 1.67
N GLY A 190 17.03 5.27 2.06
CA GLY A 190 17.03 4.02 2.81
C GLY A 190 17.26 4.18 4.32
N GLN A 191 17.27 5.41 4.84
CA GLN A 191 17.41 5.64 6.28
C GLN A 191 16.04 5.55 6.95
N VAL A 192 15.95 4.79 8.05
CA VAL A 192 14.76 4.84 8.89
C VAL A 192 14.71 6.20 9.59
N VAL A 193 13.64 6.95 9.34
CA VAL A 193 13.43 8.27 9.94
C VAL A 193 12.48 8.19 11.14
N ALA A 194 11.56 7.24 11.12
CA ALA A 194 10.62 7.02 12.20
C ALA A 194 10.04 5.60 12.19
N GLU A 195 9.46 5.21 13.32
CA GLU A 195 8.80 3.92 13.50
C GLU A 195 7.51 4.11 14.29
N CYS A 196 6.48 3.31 13.98
CA CYS A 196 5.24 3.23 14.73
C CYS A 196 4.99 1.78 15.17
N GLY A 197 5.06 1.49 16.47
CA GLY A 197 4.80 0.15 17.03
C GLY A 197 3.43 0.00 17.69
N GLU A 198 2.72 1.10 17.91
CA GLU A 198 1.35 1.11 18.45
C GLU A 198 0.37 1.16 17.26
N LEU A 199 0.22 0.03 16.57
CA LEU A 199 -0.67 -0.13 15.43
C LEU A 199 -2.06 -0.62 15.86
N PRO A 200 -3.13 -0.24 15.14
CA PRO A 200 -4.47 -0.73 15.43
C PRO A 200 -4.69 -2.18 14.94
N GLY A 201 -5.67 -2.84 15.55
CA GLY A 201 -6.06 -4.21 15.20
C GLY A 201 -5.17 -5.30 15.78
N GLU A 202 -5.33 -6.51 15.27
CA GLU A 202 -4.58 -7.69 15.71
C GLU A 202 -3.07 -7.57 15.39
N PRO A 203 -2.17 -7.77 16.37
CA PRO A 203 -0.73 -7.63 16.17
C PRO A 203 -0.15 -8.52 15.05
N GLY A 204 0.69 -7.92 14.22
CA GLY A 204 1.34 -8.59 13.10
C GLY A 204 0.39 -8.94 11.96
N GLY A 205 -0.77 -8.29 11.88
CA GLY A 205 -1.75 -8.47 10.81
C GLY A 205 -1.68 -7.43 9.69
N ILE A 206 -0.88 -6.36 9.83
CA ILE A 206 -0.82 -5.27 8.84
C ILE A 206 -0.04 -5.71 7.58
N GLU A 207 -0.75 -6.26 6.62
CA GLU A 207 -0.16 -6.83 5.40
C GLU A 207 -0.14 -5.88 4.21
N ALA A 208 -0.96 -4.82 4.22
CA ALA A 208 -0.90 -3.81 3.19
C ALA A 208 -1.05 -2.40 3.76
N VAL A 209 -0.33 -1.47 3.15
CA VAL A 209 -0.26 -0.07 3.56
C VAL A 209 -0.45 0.77 2.30
N ALA A 210 -1.31 1.79 2.36
CA ALA A 210 -1.38 2.80 1.32
C ALA A 210 -1.39 4.19 1.91
N PHE A 211 -0.55 5.01 1.30
CA PHE A 211 -0.50 6.43 1.51
C PHE A 211 -1.45 7.12 0.53
N ASP A 212 -2.25 8.05 1.05
CA ASP A 212 -3.11 8.89 0.22
C ASP A 212 -2.33 9.99 -0.50
N ASN A 213 -1.90 9.70 -1.72
CA ASN A 213 -1.24 10.64 -2.62
C ASN A 213 -2.22 11.34 -3.59
N ILE A 214 -3.51 11.02 -3.54
CA ILE A 214 -4.51 11.57 -4.47
C ILE A 214 -5.09 12.86 -3.94
N GLN A 215 -5.17 13.01 -2.63
CA GLN A 215 -5.73 14.19 -1.98
C GLN A 215 -4.68 14.97 -1.19
N ASP A 216 -4.76 16.30 -1.30
CA ASP A 216 -3.95 17.24 -0.52
C ASP A 216 -4.71 17.67 0.73
N PHE A 217 -4.21 17.27 1.91
CA PHE A 217 -4.80 17.60 3.20
C PHE A 217 -3.89 18.45 4.08
N SER A 218 -3.05 19.28 3.48
CA SER A 218 -2.11 20.16 4.19
C SER A 218 -2.75 21.06 5.26
N THR A 219 -4.06 21.37 5.17
CA THR A 219 -4.73 22.32 6.08
C THR A 219 -6.13 21.92 6.56
N ILE A 220 -6.67 20.77 6.13
CA ILE A 220 -8.05 20.33 6.38
C ILE A 220 -8.02 19.04 7.23
N PRO A 221 -9.05 18.76 8.06
CA PRO A 221 -9.19 17.44 8.67
C PRO A 221 -9.13 16.34 7.59
N GLN A 222 -8.21 15.40 7.76
CA GLN A 222 -8.06 14.21 6.88
C GLN A 222 -9.34 13.39 6.72
N PHE A 223 -10.26 13.55 7.66
CA PHE A 223 -11.59 12.99 7.60
C PHE A 223 -12.61 14.08 7.96
N PRO A 224 -13.23 14.75 6.96
CA PRO A 224 -14.12 15.87 7.21
C PRO A 224 -15.38 15.50 8.00
N GLU A 225 -15.73 14.21 8.08
CA GLU A 225 -16.84 13.69 8.90
C GLU A 225 -16.42 13.37 10.37
N SER A 226 -15.16 13.60 10.77
CA SER A 226 -14.69 13.40 12.15
C SER A 226 -14.96 14.62 13.03
N VAL A 227 -15.40 14.38 14.27
CA VAL A 227 -15.72 15.42 15.27
C VAL A 227 -14.56 15.64 16.25
N GLU A 228 -13.56 14.76 16.26
CA GLU A 228 -12.41 14.88 17.15
C GLU A 228 -11.35 15.83 16.56
N SER A 229 -10.90 16.80 17.37
CA SER A 229 -9.78 17.67 17.02
C SER A 229 -8.52 16.84 16.90
N PRO A 230 -7.84 16.83 15.74
CA PRO A 230 -6.67 15.98 15.59
C PRO A 230 -5.51 16.50 16.44
N GLN A 231 -4.84 15.59 17.16
CA GLN A 231 -3.47 15.83 17.60
C GLN A 231 -2.63 16.21 16.37
N LYS A 232 -1.68 17.13 16.55
CA LYS A 232 -0.88 17.66 15.43
C LYS A 232 -0.24 16.50 14.66
N PRO A 233 -0.65 16.24 13.42
CA PRO A 233 -0.11 15.15 12.61
C PRO A 233 1.39 15.33 12.45
N TRP A 234 2.08 14.20 12.32
CA TRP A 234 3.49 14.22 12.01
C TRP A 234 3.70 14.66 10.56
N GLU A 235 4.39 15.79 10.41
CA GLU A 235 4.68 16.45 9.13
C GLU A 235 6.16 16.86 9.12
N PRO A 236 7.10 15.89 9.10
CA PRO A 236 8.52 16.20 9.00
C PRO A 236 8.83 16.67 7.57
N VAL A 237 9.80 17.56 7.39
CA VAL A 237 10.41 17.73 6.06
C VAL A 237 11.20 16.44 5.75
N PRO A 238 11.06 15.76 4.59
CA PRO A 238 10.42 16.17 3.33
C PRO A 238 9.03 15.53 3.08
N TRP A 239 8.38 15.03 4.13
CA TRP A 239 6.97 14.61 4.10
C TRP A 239 6.12 15.87 3.89
N ASN A 240 6.09 16.33 2.64
CA ASN A 240 5.26 17.45 2.23
C ASN A 240 3.82 16.99 2.41
N PHE A 241 3.15 17.56 3.41
CA PHE A 241 1.72 17.41 3.72
C PHE A 241 1.33 16.28 4.67
N ARG A 242 0.29 16.57 5.44
CA ARG A 242 -0.47 15.63 6.26
C ARG A 242 -1.23 14.65 5.34
N HIS A 243 -1.03 13.34 5.51
CA HIS A 243 -1.73 12.34 4.68
C HIS A 243 -2.40 11.24 5.49
N THR A 244 -3.56 10.81 4.98
CA THR A 244 -4.26 9.63 5.48
C THR A 244 -3.48 8.39 5.06
N ILE A 245 -3.36 7.44 5.97
CA ILE A 245 -2.74 6.15 5.74
C ILE A 245 -3.79 5.08 5.98
N TYR A 246 -3.90 4.16 5.04
CA TYR A 246 -4.77 3.00 5.09
C TYR A 246 -3.93 1.77 5.43
N LEU A 247 -4.37 0.99 6.41
CA LEU A 247 -3.69 -0.20 6.92
C LEU A 247 -4.66 -1.38 6.82
N ALA A 248 -4.40 -2.35 5.96
CA ALA A 248 -5.17 -3.59 5.90
C ALA A 248 -4.63 -4.57 6.94
N ASN A 249 -5.44 -4.88 7.93
CA ASN A 249 -5.16 -5.94 8.89
C ASN A 249 -5.84 -7.23 8.43
N GLN A 250 -5.04 -8.19 7.97
CA GLN A 250 -5.55 -9.45 7.46
C GLN A 250 -6.06 -10.38 8.58
N LYS A 251 -5.53 -10.29 9.80
CA LYS A 251 -5.92 -11.20 10.89
C LYS A 251 -7.34 -10.94 11.39
N ASP A 252 -7.72 -9.67 11.51
CA ASP A 252 -9.06 -9.27 11.94
C ASP A 252 -9.98 -8.85 10.78
N GLN A 253 -9.49 -8.86 9.54
CA GLN A 253 -10.22 -8.50 8.32
C GLN A 253 -10.74 -7.06 8.32
N MET A 254 -9.95 -6.12 8.87
CA MET A 254 -10.30 -4.70 8.94
C MET A 254 -9.28 -3.83 8.21
N ILE A 255 -9.76 -2.81 7.50
CA ILE A 255 -8.94 -1.70 6.99
C ILE A 255 -9.05 -0.55 8.00
N TYR A 256 -7.95 -0.18 8.62
CA TYR A 256 -7.85 0.98 9.49
C TYR A 256 -7.38 2.19 8.69
N PHE A 257 -7.87 3.39 9.02
CA PHE A 257 -7.35 4.61 8.40
C PHE A 257 -7.21 5.76 9.39
N GLY A 258 -6.17 6.55 9.19
CA GLY A 258 -5.74 7.56 10.15
C GLY A 258 -4.42 8.21 9.74
N TYR A 259 -3.68 8.71 10.73
CA TYR A 259 -2.41 9.39 10.49
C TYR A 259 -1.40 9.18 11.61
N PHE A 260 -0.14 9.38 11.29
CA PHE A 260 0.92 9.42 12.28
C PHE A 260 0.94 10.73 13.05
N TYR A 261 1.30 10.67 14.32
CA TYR A 261 1.58 11.82 15.18
C TYR A 261 2.70 11.47 16.19
N GLN A 262 3.19 12.50 16.89
CA GLN A 262 4.22 12.38 17.94
C GLN A 262 3.61 12.15 19.31
#